data_AF-A0A4R8TNC7-F1
#
_entry.id   AF-A0A4R8TNC7-F1
#
_cell.length_a   1.000
_cell.length_b   1.000
_cell.length_c   1.000
_cell.angle_alpha   90.00
_cell.angle_beta   90.00
_cell.angle_gamma   90.00
#
_symmetry.space_group_name_H-M   'P 1'
#
loop_
_entity.id
_entity.type
_entity.pdbx_description
1 polymer ?
#
loop_
_entity_poly.entity_id
_entity_poly.type
_entity_poly.pdbx_seq_one_letter_code
_entity_poly.pdbx_strand_id
1 'polypeptide(L)'
;MHFSTLLGAAATAALAGSTKASPLARRQVPVGTPIFQCTQPGLVALTYDDGPFTFTPQLLDVLKQNDVKATFFVNGNNWANIEAGTNPDTIRRMRAEGHLVGSHTYAHPDLNTLSSADRISQMQQLEEATRRIDGFAPKYMRAPYLSCDAGCQGDLAGLGYHIIDTNLDTKDYENNKPETTHLSAEKFNNELSADVGANSYIVLSHDVHEQTVVSLTQKLIDTLKGKGYRAVTVGECLGDAPENWYKA
;
A
#
# COMPACT_ATOMS: atom_id res chain seq x y z
N MET A 1 -23.34 53.97 62.35
CA MET A 1 -23.16 54.23 60.90
C MET A 1 -21.80 53.70 60.48
N HIS A 2 -21.76 52.98 59.36
CA HIS A 2 -20.59 52.45 58.61
C HIS A 2 -19.86 51.23 59.23
N PHE A 3 -20.18 50.00 58.83
CA PHE A 3 -19.70 49.23 57.65
C PHE A 3 -18.19 48.99 57.61
N SER A 4 -17.74 47.72 57.76
CA SER A 4 -17.22 46.94 56.62
C SER A 4 -16.73 45.55 57.04
N THR A 5 -17.34 44.53 56.42
CA THR A 5 -16.96 43.12 56.42
C THR A 5 -15.80 42.91 55.44
N LEU A 6 -14.72 42.26 55.87
CA LEU A 6 -13.64 41.79 54.99
C LEU A 6 -13.81 40.28 54.76
N LEU A 7 -14.38 39.92 53.62
CA LEU A 7 -14.34 38.57 53.07
C LEU A 7 -12.95 38.36 52.45
N GLY A 8 -12.20 37.37 52.94
CA GLY A 8 -10.98 36.89 52.28
C GLY A 8 -11.35 36.03 51.07
N ALA A 9 -11.07 36.52 49.87
CA ALA A 9 -11.18 35.75 48.63
C ALA A 9 -9.89 34.94 48.43
N ALA A 10 -9.99 33.61 48.44
CA ALA A 10 -8.92 32.73 48.02
C ALA A 10 -8.85 32.72 46.49
N ALA A 11 -7.78 33.28 45.92
CA ALA A 11 -7.48 33.20 44.50
C ALA A 11 -6.81 31.86 44.18
N THR A 12 -7.56 30.91 43.63
CA THR A 12 -6.99 29.72 42.99
C THR A 12 -6.42 30.11 41.63
N ALA A 13 -5.09 30.14 41.52
CA ALA A 13 -4.40 30.30 40.24
C ALA A 13 -4.57 29.01 39.41
N ALA A 14 -5.42 29.06 38.39
CA ALA A 14 -5.48 28.02 37.37
C ALA A 14 -4.27 28.16 36.43
N LEU A 15 -3.30 27.25 36.56
CA LEU A 15 -2.22 27.09 35.59
C LEU A 15 -2.80 26.51 34.30
N ALA A 16 -3.15 27.40 33.36
CA ALA A 16 -3.43 27.02 31.99
C ALA A 16 -2.11 26.61 31.31
N GLY A 17 -1.77 25.32 31.40
CA GLY A 17 -0.71 24.72 30.61
C GLY A 17 -1.09 24.72 29.14
N SER A 18 -0.66 25.73 28.40
CA SER A 18 -0.70 25.72 26.93
C SER A 18 0.32 24.72 26.41
N THR A 19 -0.10 23.47 26.22
CA THR A 19 0.64 22.52 25.40
C THR A 19 0.46 22.92 23.94
N LYS A 20 1.35 23.79 23.44
CA LYS A 20 1.54 23.92 21.99
C LYS A 20 2.03 22.56 21.50
N ALA A 21 1.11 21.73 20.99
CA ALA A 21 1.46 20.59 20.18
C ALA A 21 2.31 21.12 19.02
N SER A 22 3.58 20.71 18.99
CA SER A 22 4.45 20.99 17.86
C SER A 22 3.79 20.39 16.62
N PRO A 23 3.68 21.12 15.48
CA PRO A 23 3.20 20.51 14.27
C PRO A 23 4.19 19.40 13.92
N LEU A 24 3.73 18.15 13.93
CA LEU A 24 4.46 17.02 13.36
C LEU A 24 4.89 17.47 11.96
N ALA A 25 6.19 17.73 11.76
CA ALA A 25 6.72 17.99 10.45
C ALA A 25 6.27 16.83 9.57
N ARG A 26 5.46 17.12 8.54
CA ARG A 26 4.90 16.13 7.61
C ARG A 26 6.09 15.35 7.05
N ARG A 27 6.32 14.12 7.53
CA ARG A 27 7.46 13.31 7.09
C ARG A 27 7.16 12.92 5.65
N GLN A 28 7.90 13.49 4.71
CA GLN A 28 7.69 13.23 3.29
C GLN A 28 8.14 11.80 2.98
N VAL A 29 7.30 11.04 2.27
CA VAL A 29 7.62 9.67 1.86
C VAL A 29 8.84 9.70 0.93
N PRO A 30 9.87 8.85 1.14
CA PRO A 30 11.05 8.79 0.28
C PRO A 30 10.69 8.56 -1.19
N VAL A 31 11.43 9.21 -2.09
CA VAL A 31 11.27 9.11 -3.54
C VAL A 31 12.54 8.49 -4.12
N GLY A 32 12.41 7.55 -5.06
CA GLY A 32 13.56 6.94 -5.73
C GLY A 32 14.42 6.02 -4.86
N THR A 33 13.92 5.55 -3.72
CA THR A 33 14.61 4.61 -2.84
C THR A 33 13.63 3.53 -2.40
N PRO A 34 14.03 2.24 -2.38
CA PRO A 34 13.15 1.15 -1.96
C PRO A 34 12.68 1.29 -0.50
N ILE A 35 11.40 1.03 -0.27
CA ILE A 35 10.72 1.09 1.03
C ILE A 35 10.20 -0.30 1.38
N PHE A 36 10.66 -0.86 2.49
CA PHE A 36 10.41 -2.25 2.87
C PHE A 36 9.34 -2.43 3.96
N GLN A 37 9.06 -1.39 4.74
CA GLN A 37 8.22 -1.49 5.94
C GLN A 37 7.43 -0.20 6.21
N CYS A 38 6.44 -0.28 7.10
CA CYS A 38 5.66 0.88 7.52
C CYS A 38 6.46 1.81 8.44
N THR A 39 5.97 3.04 8.58
CA THR A 39 6.56 4.05 9.47
C THR A 39 6.15 3.88 10.93
N GLN A 40 5.12 3.07 11.20
CA GLN A 40 4.61 2.77 12.53
C GLN A 40 4.45 1.24 12.70
N PRO A 41 4.69 0.70 13.90
CA PRO A 41 4.46 -0.71 14.19
C PRO A 41 2.96 -1.05 14.22
N GLY A 42 2.63 -2.34 14.21
CA GLY A 42 1.26 -2.86 14.29
C GLY A 42 0.47 -2.75 13.00
N LEU A 43 1.13 -2.40 11.89
CA LEU A 43 0.51 -2.25 10.57
C LEU A 43 0.95 -3.36 9.61
N VAL A 44 0.00 -3.84 8.81
CA VAL A 44 0.24 -4.72 7.68
C VAL A 44 -0.37 -4.09 6.43
N ALA A 45 0.44 -3.79 5.43
CA ALA A 45 -0.03 -3.42 4.11
C ALA A 45 -0.11 -4.66 3.23
N LEU A 46 -1.31 -5.19 3.00
CA LEU A 46 -1.54 -6.24 2.01
C LEU A 46 -1.42 -5.63 0.61
N THR A 47 -0.52 -6.18 -0.21
CA THR A 47 -0.28 -5.68 -1.56
C THR A 47 -0.37 -6.80 -2.59
N TYR A 48 -0.93 -6.48 -3.76
CA TYR A 48 -1.18 -7.43 -4.84
C TYR A 48 -0.61 -6.90 -6.15
N ASP A 49 0.24 -7.70 -6.78
CA ASP A 49 0.93 -7.37 -8.03
C ASP A 49 0.28 -8.06 -9.24
N ASP A 50 0.66 -7.62 -10.44
CA ASP A 50 0.37 -8.18 -11.76
C ASP A 50 -1.03 -7.96 -12.34
N GLY A 51 -2.00 -7.60 -11.51
CA GLY A 51 -3.38 -7.34 -11.90
C GLY A 51 -3.59 -6.01 -12.64
N PRO A 52 -4.87 -5.64 -12.88
CA PRO A 52 -6.06 -6.42 -12.62
C PRO A 52 -6.21 -7.59 -13.62
N PHE A 53 -6.80 -8.69 -13.15
CA PHE A 53 -7.06 -9.89 -13.95
C PHE A 53 -8.38 -10.54 -13.54
N THR A 54 -8.62 -11.77 -14.02
CA THR A 54 -9.86 -12.55 -13.86
C THR A 54 -10.40 -12.59 -12.43
N PHE A 55 -9.52 -12.71 -11.42
CA PHE A 55 -9.93 -12.94 -10.02
C PHE A 55 -10.01 -11.65 -9.18
N THR A 56 -9.48 -10.54 -9.68
CA THR A 56 -9.43 -9.26 -8.95
C THR A 56 -10.81 -8.76 -8.48
N PRO A 57 -11.91 -8.87 -9.26
CA PRO A 57 -13.22 -8.46 -8.77
C PRO A 57 -13.68 -9.21 -7.51
N GLN A 58 -13.41 -10.52 -7.44
CA GLN A 58 -13.73 -11.34 -6.27
C GLN A 58 -12.83 -10.97 -5.08
N LEU A 59 -11.55 -10.64 -5.32
CA LEU A 59 -10.66 -10.15 -4.28
C LEU A 59 -11.20 -8.85 -3.64
N LEU A 60 -11.69 -7.91 -4.45
CA LEU A 60 -12.31 -6.69 -3.94
C LEU A 60 -13.56 -6.98 -3.09
N ASP A 61 -14.35 -8.00 -3.45
CA ASP A 61 -15.47 -8.45 -2.61
C ASP A 61 -15.00 -8.99 -1.25
N VAL A 62 -13.96 -9.83 -1.24
CA VAL A 62 -13.39 -10.38 0.00
C VAL A 62 -12.85 -9.26 0.89
N LEU A 63 -12.10 -8.30 0.32
CA LEU A 63 -11.56 -7.17 1.07
C LEU A 63 -12.66 -6.29 1.66
N LYS A 64 -13.71 -6.01 0.87
CA LYS A 64 -14.89 -5.24 1.31
C LYS A 64 -15.66 -5.94 2.42
N GLN A 65 -15.90 -7.24 2.31
CA GLN A 65 -16.58 -8.03 3.34
C GLN A 65 -15.82 -8.03 4.68
N ASN A 66 -14.50 -7.88 4.63
CA ASN A 66 -13.64 -7.85 5.80
C ASN A 66 -13.34 -6.43 6.33
N ASP A 67 -13.87 -5.38 5.69
CA ASP A 67 -13.54 -3.97 5.91
C ASP A 67 -12.02 -3.72 5.89
N VAL A 68 -11.34 -4.27 4.89
CA VAL A 68 -9.89 -4.15 4.71
C VAL A 68 -9.60 -3.32 3.46
N LYS A 69 -8.63 -2.40 3.58
CA LYS A 69 -8.01 -1.72 2.44
C LYS A 69 -6.68 -2.36 2.12
N ALA A 70 -6.30 -2.29 0.85
CA ALA A 70 -5.12 -2.96 0.29
C ALA A 70 -4.48 -2.06 -0.76
N THR A 71 -3.35 -2.49 -1.31
CA THR A 71 -2.66 -1.80 -2.41
C THR A 71 -2.53 -2.73 -3.60
N PHE A 72 -2.81 -2.24 -4.80
CA PHE A 72 -2.69 -2.99 -6.05
C PHE A 72 -1.61 -2.36 -6.91
N PHE A 73 -0.53 -3.07 -7.20
CA PHE A 73 0.46 -2.65 -8.17
C PHE A 73 0.10 -3.24 -9.52
N VAL A 74 -0.52 -2.42 -10.37
CA VAL A 74 -1.15 -2.89 -11.61
C VAL A 74 -0.22 -2.78 -12.81
N ASN A 75 -0.38 -3.67 -13.77
CA ASN A 75 0.27 -3.56 -15.08
C ASN A 75 -0.64 -2.90 -16.12
N GLY A 76 -0.05 -2.46 -17.23
CA GLY A 76 -0.79 -1.97 -18.39
C GLY A 76 -1.21 -3.10 -19.33
N ASN A 77 -0.28 -3.97 -19.70
CA ASN A 77 -0.53 -5.16 -20.50
C ASN A 77 0.45 -6.28 -20.09
N ASN A 78 -0.01 -7.14 -19.18
CA ASN A 78 0.73 -8.30 -18.68
C ASN A 78 -0.12 -9.57 -18.84
N TRP A 79 -0.88 -9.95 -17.80
CA TRP A 79 -1.85 -11.05 -17.86
C TRP A 79 -3.10 -10.71 -18.67
N ALA A 80 -3.50 -9.45 -18.60
CA ALA A 80 -4.50 -8.83 -19.47
C ALA A 80 -4.12 -7.37 -19.70
N ASN A 81 -4.78 -6.74 -20.68
CA ASN A 81 -4.69 -5.30 -20.87
C ASN A 81 -5.61 -4.59 -19.86
N ILE A 82 -5.08 -3.60 -19.14
CA ILE A 82 -5.80 -2.82 -18.12
C ILE A 82 -7.00 -2.04 -18.69
N GLU A 83 -6.98 -1.74 -19.99
CA GLU A 83 -8.05 -1.02 -20.70
C GLU A 83 -9.09 -1.97 -21.33
N ALA A 84 -8.89 -3.29 -21.27
CA ALA A 84 -9.76 -4.28 -21.91
C ALA A 84 -10.85 -4.80 -20.97
N GLY A 85 -12.02 -5.11 -21.56
CA GLY A 85 -13.12 -5.76 -20.85
C GLY A 85 -13.58 -4.98 -19.62
N THR A 86 -13.67 -5.65 -18.48
CA THR A 86 -14.10 -5.06 -17.19
C THR A 86 -12.95 -4.50 -16.36
N ASN A 87 -11.70 -4.57 -16.83
CA ASN A 87 -10.55 -4.07 -16.08
C ASN A 87 -10.61 -2.57 -15.75
N PRO A 88 -11.08 -1.67 -16.65
CA PRO A 88 -11.29 -0.26 -16.30
C PRO A 88 -12.25 -0.08 -15.12
N ASP A 89 -13.33 -0.86 -15.06
CA ASP A 89 -14.29 -0.81 -13.96
C ASP A 89 -13.68 -1.35 -12.65
N THR A 90 -12.85 -2.39 -12.74
CA THR A 90 -12.09 -2.91 -11.60
C THR A 90 -11.14 -1.87 -11.02
N ILE A 91 -10.40 -1.12 -11.87
CA ILE A 91 -9.52 -0.02 -11.42
C ILE A 91 -10.33 1.11 -10.74
N ARG A 92 -11.46 1.52 -11.34
CA ARG A 92 -12.35 2.51 -10.70
C ARG A 92 -12.86 2.03 -9.35
N ARG A 93 -13.22 0.74 -9.26
CA ARG A 93 -13.69 0.11 -8.03
C ARG A 93 -12.62 0.09 -6.95
N MET A 94 -11.36 -0.21 -7.28
CA MET A 94 -10.23 -0.12 -6.33
C MET A 94 -10.19 1.26 -5.65
N ARG A 95 -10.25 2.34 -6.45
CA ARG A 95 -10.23 3.70 -5.91
C ARG A 95 -11.50 4.07 -5.14
N ALA A 96 -12.66 3.73 -5.68
CA ALA A 96 -13.96 4.00 -5.04
C ALA A 96 -14.11 3.28 -3.69
N GLU A 97 -13.52 2.10 -3.54
CA GLU A 97 -13.54 1.32 -2.30
C GLU A 97 -12.38 1.67 -1.34
N GLY A 98 -11.52 2.64 -1.69
CA GLY A 98 -10.48 3.20 -0.83
C GLY A 98 -9.15 2.46 -0.84
N HIS A 99 -8.92 1.61 -1.86
CA HIS A 99 -7.62 0.97 -2.08
C HIS A 99 -6.63 1.95 -2.74
N LEU A 100 -5.33 1.69 -2.56
CA LEU A 100 -4.28 2.40 -3.29
C LEU A 100 -3.96 1.65 -4.60
N VAL A 101 -3.90 2.37 -5.71
CA VAL A 101 -3.45 1.84 -7.01
C VAL A 101 -2.04 2.36 -7.31
N GLY A 102 -1.06 1.47 -7.26
CA GLY A 102 0.34 1.71 -7.64
C GLY A 102 0.64 1.23 -9.05
N SER A 103 1.73 1.71 -9.63
CA SER A 103 2.25 1.24 -10.92
C SER A 103 3.12 0.00 -10.73
N HIS A 104 2.95 -1.01 -11.59
CA HIS A 104 3.88 -2.14 -11.71
C HIS A 104 4.58 -2.18 -13.06
N THR A 105 4.74 -1.03 -13.73
CA THR A 105 5.16 -0.87 -15.13
C THR A 105 4.11 -1.31 -16.14
N TYR A 106 4.21 -0.86 -17.38
CA TYR A 106 3.25 -1.21 -18.41
C TYR A 106 3.30 -2.70 -18.78
N ALA A 107 4.47 -3.24 -19.12
CA ALA A 107 4.61 -4.59 -19.68
C ALA A 107 5.40 -5.58 -18.81
N HIS A 108 5.64 -5.24 -17.53
CA HIS A 108 6.36 -6.07 -16.57
C HIS A 108 7.82 -6.48 -16.95
N PRO A 109 8.65 -5.62 -17.58
CA PRO A 109 10.06 -5.95 -17.79
C PRO A 109 10.89 -5.78 -16.51
N ASP A 110 12.00 -6.51 -16.40
CA ASP A 110 13.04 -6.20 -15.43
C ASP A 110 13.66 -4.83 -15.76
N LEU A 111 13.41 -3.83 -14.92
CA LEU A 111 13.84 -2.46 -15.15
C LEU A 111 15.37 -2.33 -15.25
N ASN A 112 16.14 -3.20 -14.59
CA ASN A 112 17.60 -3.15 -14.66
C ASN A 112 18.15 -3.49 -16.05
N THR A 113 17.39 -4.25 -16.85
CA THR A 113 17.78 -4.64 -18.21
C THR A 113 17.53 -3.55 -19.26
N LEU A 114 16.77 -2.52 -18.90
CA LEU A 114 16.33 -1.47 -19.81
C LEU A 114 17.25 -0.24 -19.80
N SER A 115 17.21 0.53 -20.89
CA SER A 115 17.76 1.88 -20.91
C SER A 115 16.90 2.84 -20.07
N SER A 116 17.45 3.98 -19.62
CA SER A 116 16.67 4.99 -18.89
C SER A 116 15.44 5.48 -19.68
N ALA A 117 15.56 5.63 -21.01
CA ALA A 117 14.44 6.04 -21.85
C ALA A 117 13.32 4.96 -21.87
N ASP A 118 13.69 3.69 -21.93
CA ASP A 118 12.73 2.59 -21.92
C ASP A 118 12.07 2.42 -20.54
N ARG A 119 12.82 2.61 -19.44
CA ARG A 119 12.24 2.64 -18.08
C ARG A 119 11.22 3.76 -17.94
N ILE A 120 11.55 4.97 -18.41
CA ILE A 120 10.62 6.11 -18.39
C ILE A 120 9.37 5.78 -19.20
N SER A 121 9.54 5.20 -20.39
CA SER A 121 8.43 4.77 -21.25
C SER A 121 7.52 3.75 -20.56
N GLN A 122 8.07 2.77 -19.84
CA GLN A 122 7.31 1.78 -19.08
C GLN A 122 6.41 2.42 -18.01
N MET A 123 6.88 3.47 -17.34
CA MET A 123 6.09 4.18 -16.33
C MET A 123 5.03 5.06 -17.01
N GLN A 124 5.43 5.87 -18.00
CA GLN A 124 4.54 6.82 -18.66
C GLN A 124 3.39 6.14 -19.42
N GLN A 125 3.63 5.03 -20.10
CA GLN A 125 2.57 4.29 -20.78
C GLN A 125 1.46 3.84 -19.81
N LEU A 126 1.83 3.40 -18.59
CA LEU A 126 0.85 3.04 -17.57
C LEU A 126 0.18 4.27 -16.93
N GLU A 127 0.92 5.37 -16.73
CA GLU A 127 0.31 6.64 -16.32
C GLU A 127 -0.76 7.11 -17.32
N GLU A 128 -0.49 7.02 -18.62
CA GLU A 128 -1.45 7.38 -19.66
C GLU A 128 -2.70 6.49 -19.64
N ALA A 129 -2.53 5.17 -19.47
CA ALA A 129 -3.65 4.23 -19.38
C ALA A 129 -4.54 4.52 -18.15
N THR A 130 -3.92 4.71 -16.98
CA THR A 130 -4.66 5.04 -15.74
C THR A 130 -5.36 6.41 -15.82
N ARG A 131 -4.76 7.39 -16.50
CA ARG A 131 -5.42 8.67 -16.81
C ARG A 131 -6.65 8.51 -17.71
N ARG A 132 -6.58 7.65 -18.73
CA ARG A 132 -7.74 7.35 -19.59
C ARG A 132 -8.86 6.64 -18.83
N ILE A 133 -8.52 5.76 -17.89
CA ILE A 133 -9.49 4.98 -17.13
C ILE A 133 -10.25 5.83 -16.09
N ASP A 134 -9.52 6.58 -15.26
CA ASP A 134 -10.08 7.28 -14.09
C ASP A 134 -9.33 8.59 -13.74
N GLY A 135 -8.64 9.20 -14.71
CA GLY A 135 -8.10 10.55 -14.56
C GLY A 135 -6.98 10.70 -13.52
N PHE A 136 -6.21 9.65 -13.25
CA PHE A 136 -5.10 9.69 -12.28
C PHE A 136 -3.84 9.04 -12.84
N ALA A 137 -2.69 9.36 -12.26
CA ALA A 137 -1.45 8.60 -12.44
C ALA A 137 -0.81 8.25 -11.09
N PRO A 138 -0.37 7.01 -10.85
CA PRO A 138 0.26 6.62 -9.59
C PRO A 138 1.55 7.39 -9.28
N LYS A 139 1.78 7.73 -8.00
CA LYS A 139 3.11 8.11 -7.49
C LYS A 139 3.80 6.97 -6.75
N TYR A 140 3.06 5.90 -6.45
CA TYR A 140 3.60 4.67 -5.90
C TYR A 140 3.87 3.67 -7.02
N MET A 141 4.99 2.96 -6.93
CA MET A 141 5.28 1.85 -7.83
C MET A 141 6.01 0.72 -7.10
N ARG A 142 5.95 -0.47 -7.68
CA ARG A 142 6.82 -1.58 -7.34
C ARG A 142 7.54 -2.04 -8.59
N ALA A 143 8.83 -2.34 -8.49
CA ALA A 143 9.61 -2.84 -9.61
C ALA A 143 9.27 -4.32 -9.86
N PRO A 144 9.02 -4.73 -11.12
CA PRO A 144 8.96 -6.15 -11.49
C PRO A 144 10.15 -6.92 -10.93
N TYR A 145 9.88 -8.11 -10.39
CA TYR A 145 10.89 -8.98 -9.75
C TYR A 145 11.64 -8.36 -8.55
N LEU A 146 11.15 -7.23 -8.02
CA LEU A 146 11.86 -6.40 -7.03
C LEU A 146 13.26 -5.95 -7.54
N SER A 147 13.44 -5.92 -8.88
CA SER A 147 14.72 -5.66 -9.53
C SER A 147 14.82 -4.20 -9.96
N CYS A 148 15.47 -3.38 -9.12
CA CYS A 148 15.73 -1.98 -9.42
C CYS A 148 17.00 -1.48 -8.69
N ASP A 149 18.11 -1.40 -9.43
CA ASP A 149 19.41 -0.93 -8.96
C ASP A 149 19.49 0.60 -8.87
N ALA A 150 20.66 1.14 -8.52
CA ALA A 150 20.86 2.59 -8.38
C ALA A 150 20.55 3.39 -9.66
N GLY A 151 20.75 2.81 -10.85
CA GLY A 151 20.40 3.43 -12.12
C GLY A 151 18.88 3.51 -12.29
N CYS A 152 18.19 2.39 -12.09
CA CYS A 152 16.73 2.36 -12.09
C CYS A 152 16.12 3.30 -11.03
N GLN A 153 16.67 3.29 -9.81
CA GLN A 153 16.26 4.15 -8.70
C GLN A 153 16.40 5.63 -9.03
N GLY A 154 17.51 6.02 -9.68
CA GLY A 154 17.73 7.40 -10.13
C GLY A 154 16.71 7.87 -11.15
N ASP A 155 16.36 7.02 -12.12
CA ASP A 155 15.33 7.33 -13.12
C ASP A 155 13.94 7.50 -12.46
N LEU A 156 13.57 6.58 -11.55
CA LEU A 156 12.32 6.64 -10.80
C LEU A 156 12.27 7.84 -9.84
N ALA A 157 13.42 8.26 -9.30
CA ALA A 157 13.53 9.48 -8.51
C ALA A 157 13.16 10.71 -9.35
N GLY A 158 13.70 10.79 -10.57
CA GLY A 158 13.42 11.87 -11.53
C GLY A 158 11.93 11.94 -11.94
N LEU A 159 11.25 10.80 -11.92
CA LEU A 159 9.80 10.70 -12.20
C LEU A 159 8.90 10.91 -10.96
N GLY A 160 9.50 11.06 -9.78
CA GLY A 160 8.78 11.32 -8.53
C GLY A 160 8.10 10.08 -7.92
N TYR A 161 8.60 8.87 -8.18
CA TYR A 161 8.02 7.63 -7.68
C TYR A 161 8.53 7.23 -6.28
N HIS A 162 7.60 6.77 -5.44
CA HIS A 162 7.88 5.98 -4.25
C HIS A 162 8.06 4.51 -4.67
N ILE A 163 9.24 3.93 -4.41
CA ILE A 163 9.57 2.55 -4.77
C ILE A 163 9.22 1.65 -3.60
N ILE A 164 8.21 0.81 -3.75
CA ILE A 164 7.70 -0.07 -2.70
C ILE A 164 8.23 -1.47 -2.92
N ASP A 165 8.94 -1.97 -1.92
CA ASP A 165 9.45 -3.33 -1.87
C ASP A 165 8.56 -4.18 -0.94
N THR A 166 9.13 -5.22 -0.33
CA THR A 166 8.46 -6.09 0.64
C THR A 166 9.44 -6.53 1.72
N ASN A 167 8.94 -6.68 2.95
CA ASN A 167 9.64 -7.37 4.03
C ASN A 167 8.94 -8.67 4.45
N LEU A 168 7.93 -9.11 3.68
CA LEU A 168 7.25 -10.40 3.84
C LEU A 168 6.67 -10.83 2.48
N ASP A 169 7.35 -11.77 1.82
CA ASP A 169 6.91 -12.37 0.56
C ASP A 169 6.13 -13.67 0.83
N THR A 170 4.89 -13.76 0.37
CA THR A 170 4.07 -14.96 0.59
C THR A 170 4.48 -16.16 -0.27
N LYS A 171 5.24 -15.96 -1.35
CA LYS A 171 5.55 -16.99 -2.35
C LYS A 171 4.28 -17.66 -2.90
N ASP A 172 3.21 -16.92 -3.02
CA ASP A 172 1.91 -17.42 -3.49
C ASP A 172 1.97 -17.89 -4.95
N TYR A 173 2.80 -17.25 -5.78
CA TYR A 173 3.06 -17.68 -7.16
C TYR A 173 3.70 -19.08 -7.27
N GLU A 174 4.46 -19.53 -6.26
CA GLU A 174 5.01 -20.90 -6.18
C GLU A 174 3.98 -21.88 -5.61
N ASN A 175 3.10 -21.40 -4.73
CA ASN A 175 2.13 -22.20 -3.97
C ASN A 175 0.69 -21.96 -4.44
N ASN A 176 0.50 -21.85 -5.76
CA ASN A 176 -0.75 -21.39 -6.37
C ASN A 176 -1.81 -22.49 -6.64
N LYS A 177 -1.69 -23.66 -6.01
CA LYS A 177 -2.64 -24.78 -6.15
C LYS A 177 -3.46 -25.01 -4.88
N PRO A 178 -4.68 -25.56 -4.97
CA PRO A 178 -5.52 -25.81 -3.79
C PRO A 178 -4.80 -26.60 -2.69
N GLU A 179 -3.98 -27.58 -3.07
CA GLU A 179 -3.22 -28.41 -2.16
C GLU A 179 -1.95 -27.75 -1.61
N THR A 180 -1.45 -26.65 -2.20
CA THR A 180 -0.20 -25.99 -1.77
C THR A 180 -0.38 -24.60 -1.18
N THR A 181 -1.50 -23.91 -1.42
CA THR A 181 -1.74 -22.54 -0.93
C THR A 181 -1.62 -22.38 0.59
N HIS A 182 -1.82 -23.47 1.34
CA HIS A 182 -1.59 -23.48 2.79
C HIS A 182 -0.13 -23.17 3.15
N LEU A 183 0.85 -23.53 2.31
CA LEU A 183 2.28 -23.25 2.54
C LEU A 183 2.55 -21.74 2.56
N SER A 184 1.91 -20.96 1.68
CA SER A 184 2.00 -19.49 1.71
C SER A 184 1.33 -18.89 2.95
N ALA A 185 0.19 -19.44 3.38
CA ALA A 185 -0.48 -19.00 4.61
C ALA A 185 0.36 -19.31 5.86
N GLU A 186 0.99 -20.48 5.91
CA GLU A 186 1.93 -20.87 6.97
C GLU A 186 3.17 -20.00 6.97
N LYS A 187 3.76 -19.73 5.80
CA LYS A 187 4.89 -18.79 5.66
C LYS A 187 4.55 -17.42 6.23
N PHE A 188 3.40 -16.87 5.84
CA PHE A 188 2.91 -15.60 6.39
C PHE A 188 2.76 -15.65 7.92
N ASN A 189 2.12 -16.69 8.44
CA ASN A 189 1.97 -16.84 9.89
C ASN A 189 3.33 -16.97 10.61
N ASN A 190 4.31 -17.65 10.02
CA ASN A 190 5.61 -17.83 10.64
C ASN A 190 6.44 -16.53 10.65
N GLU A 191 6.32 -15.70 9.61
CA GLU A 191 7.08 -14.45 9.47
C GLU A 191 6.41 -13.25 10.14
N LEU A 192 5.08 -13.26 10.27
CA LEU A 192 4.34 -12.22 10.98
C LEU A 192 4.59 -12.35 12.50
N SER A 193 5.50 -11.54 13.04
CA SER A 193 5.89 -11.55 14.46
C SER A 193 4.68 -11.36 15.38
N ALA A 194 4.68 -12.05 16.53
CA ALA A 194 3.69 -11.81 17.59
C ALA A 194 3.95 -10.50 18.35
N ASP A 195 5.15 -9.90 18.22
CA ASP A 195 5.46 -8.59 18.80
C ASP A 195 4.95 -7.46 17.90
N VAL A 196 3.62 -7.25 17.96
CA VAL A 196 2.90 -6.22 17.20
C VAL A 196 3.42 -4.81 17.48
N GLY A 197 3.97 -4.55 18.66
CA GLY A 197 4.46 -3.24 19.08
C GLY A 197 5.80 -2.85 18.47
N ALA A 198 6.54 -3.81 17.91
CA ALA A 198 7.87 -3.58 17.33
C ALA A 198 7.94 -3.79 15.82
N ASN A 199 6.91 -4.39 15.20
CA ASN A 199 6.98 -4.85 13.81
C ASN A 199 5.87 -4.26 12.93
N SER A 200 6.15 -4.14 11.64
CA SER A 200 5.18 -3.79 10.60
C SER A 200 5.61 -4.40 9.28
N TYR A 201 4.66 -4.61 8.37
CA TYR A 201 4.92 -5.38 7.16
C TYR A 201 4.29 -4.76 5.93
N ILE A 202 5.03 -4.79 4.82
CA ILE A 202 4.49 -4.64 3.47
C ILE A 202 4.55 -6.04 2.85
N VAL A 203 3.39 -6.62 2.58
CA VAL A 203 3.23 -8.03 2.21
C VAL A 203 3.06 -8.16 0.71
N LEU A 204 3.88 -8.99 0.07
CA LEU A 204 3.81 -9.28 -1.38
C LEU A 204 2.98 -10.53 -1.66
N SER A 205 1.96 -10.38 -2.50
CA SER A 205 1.14 -11.44 -3.13
C SER A 205 0.73 -11.00 -4.55
N HIS A 206 0.06 -11.87 -5.30
CA HIS A 206 -0.31 -11.65 -6.70
C HIS A 206 -1.77 -12.07 -6.95
N ASP A 207 -2.66 -11.13 -7.24
CA ASP A 207 -4.10 -11.41 -7.39
C ASP A 207 -4.47 -12.05 -8.73
N VAL A 208 -3.49 -12.21 -9.62
CA VAL A 208 -3.61 -12.99 -10.86
C VAL A 208 -3.69 -14.49 -10.62
N HIS A 209 -3.36 -14.97 -9.42
CA HIS A 209 -3.48 -16.37 -9.02
C HIS A 209 -4.78 -16.64 -8.27
N GLU A 210 -5.57 -17.60 -8.75
CA GLU A 210 -6.88 -17.92 -8.17
C GLU A 210 -6.79 -18.22 -6.66
N GLN A 211 -5.85 -19.07 -6.25
CA GLN A 211 -5.70 -19.47 -4.85
C GLN A 211 -5.29 -18.32 -3.93
N THR A 212 -4.58 -17.31 -4.45
CA THR A 212 -4.29 -16.08 -3.72
C THR A 212 -5.58 -15.36 -3.32
N VAL A 213 -6.56 -15.34 -4.22
CA VAL A 213 -7.86 -14.68 -4.03
C VAL A 213 -8.81 -15.54 -3.21
N VAL A 214 -9.08 -16.78 -3.65
CA VAL A 214 -10.18 -17.59 -3.10
C VAL A 214 -9.86 -18.28 -1.77
N SER A 215 -8.59 -18.33 -1.38
CA SER A 215 -8.13 -19.04 -0.18
C SER A 215 -7.17 -18.20 0.67
N LEU A 216 -6.01 -17.81 0.10
CA LEU A 216 -4.92 -17.20 0.86
C LEU A 216 -5.35 -15.87 1.51
N THR A 217 -6.01 -14.98 0.77
CA THR A 217 -6.36 -13.64 1.26
C THR A 217 -7.16 -13.66 2.56
N GLN A 218 -8.18 -14.52 2.68
CA GLN A 218 -8.93 -14.63 3.94
C GLN A 218 -8.03 -15.10 5.09
N LYS A 219 -7.13 -16.06 4.84
CA LYS A 219 -6.17 -16.54 5.85
C LYS A 219 -5.19 -15.45 6.29
N LEU A 220 -4.73 -14.60 5.37
CA LEU A 220 -3.86 -13.46 5.70
C LEU A 220 -4.61 -12.49 6.63
N ILE A 221 -5.84 -12.13 6.28
CA ILE A 221 -6.69 -11.23 7.06
C ILE A 221 -6.98 -11.79 8.46
N ASP A 222 -7.35 -13.07 8.55
CA ASP A 222 -7.64 -13.71 9.83
C ASP A 222 -6.39 -13.76 10.71
N THR A 223 -5.24 -14.11 10.13
CA THR A 223 -3.96 -14.23 10.84
C THR A 223 -3.48 -12.87 11.35
N LEU A 224 -3.51 -11.83 10.51
CA LEU A 224 -3.04 -10.50 10.92
C LEU A 224 -3.93 -9.90 12.02
N LYS A 225 -5.26 -10.06 11.89
CA LYS A 225 -6.21 -9.58 12.91
C LYS A 225 -6.06 -10.38 14.21
N GLY A 226 -5.87 -11.70 14.12
CA GLY A 226 -5.64 -12.57 15.26
C GLY A 226 -4.37 -12.23 16.06
N LYS A 227 -3.36 -11.68 15.40
CA LYS A 227 -2.13 -11.16 16.05
C LYS A 227 -2.19 -9.70 16.46
N GLY A 228 -3.33 -9.03 16.26
CA GLY A 228 -3.55 -7.64 16.66
C GLY A 228 -3.04 -6.58 15.68
N TYR A 229 -2.63 -6.96 14.47
CA TYR A 229 -2.27 -5.99 13.43
C TYR A 229 -3.51 -5.38 12.78
N ARG A 230 -3.34 -4.18 12.24
CA ARG A 230 -4.33 -3.53 11.36
C ARG A 230 -3.88 -3.63 9.90
N ALA A 231 -4.79 -4.03 9.02
CA ALA A 231 -4.58 -3.98 7.59
C ALA A 231 -4.81 -2.55 7.06
N VAL A 232 -3.87 -2.03 6.27
CA VAL A 232 -3.87 -0.65 5.76
C VAL A 232 -3.39 -0.57 4.31
N THR A 233 -3.61 0.55 3.62
CA THR A 233 -2.92 0.80 2.34
C THR A 233 -1.43 1.10 2.58
N VAL A 234 -0.58 0.99 1.55
CA VAL A 234 0.82 1.42 1.65
C VAL A 234 0.91 2.92 1.95
N GLY A 235 -0.03 3.73 1.45
CA GLY A 235 -0.13 5.15 1.80
C GLY A 235 -0.29 5.39 3.30
N GLU A 236 -1.28 4.77 3.94
CA GLU A 236 -1.49 4.88 5.40
C GLU A 236 -0.32 4.28 6.19
N CYS A 237 0.21 3.13 5.75
CA CYS A 237 1.43 2.50 6.29
C CYS A 237 2.62 3.48 6.35
N LEU A 238 2.73 4.39 5.37
CA LEU A 238 3.80 5.38 5.29
C LEU A 238 3.41 6.76 5.85
N GLY A 239 2.21 6.90 6.41
CA GLY A 239 1.70 8.17 6.94
C GLY A 239 1.41 9.20 5.86
N ASP A 240 1.17 8.76 4.62
CA ASP A 240 0.87 9.64 3.49
C ASP A 240 -0.63 9.73 3.24
N ALA A 241 -1.11 10.97 3.15
CA ALA A 241 -2.53 11.26 3.01
C ALA A 241 -3.03 10.92 1.58
N PRO A 242 -4.27 10.45 1.40
CA PRO A 242 -4.77 10.00 0.08
C PRO A 242 -4.66 11.02 -1.06
N GLU A 243 -4.71 12.32 -0.75
CA GLU A 243 -4.52 13.39 -1.73
C GLU A 243 -3.11 13.43 -2.36
N ASN A 244 -2.13 12.76 -1.73
CA ASN A 244 -0.75 12.73 -2.18
C ASN A 244 -0.42 11.51 -3.05
N TRP A 245 -1.27 10.48 -3.08
CA TRP A 245 -0.94 9.18 -3.69
C TRP A 245 -0.84 9.21 -5.21
N TYR A 246 -1.48 10.21 -5.83
CA TYR A 246 -1.65 10.30 -7.28
C TYR A 246 -1.21 11.67 -7.80
N LYS A 247 -0.72 11.69 -9.04
CA LYS A 247 -0.58 12.93 -9.81
C LYS A 247 -1.97 13.28 -10.34
N ALA A 248 -2.35 14.56 -10.23
CA ALA A 248 -3.51 15.09 -10.95
C ALA A 248 -3.30 14.98 -12.47
#